data_AF-A0A815DW76-F1
#
_entry.id   AF-A0A815DW76-F1
#
_cell.length_a   1.000
_cell.length_b   1.000
_cell.length_c   1.000
_cell.angle_alpha   90.00
_cell.angle_beta   90.00
_cell.angle_gamma   90.00
#
_symmetry.space_group_name_H-M   'P 1'
#
loop_
_entity.id
_entity.type
_entity.pdbx_description
1 polymer ?
#
loop_
_entity_poly.entity_id
_entity_poly.type
_entity_poly.pdbx_seq_one_letter_code
_entity_poly.pdbx_strand_id
1 'polypeptide(L)'
;MNDDDAKSIKALEIYCKKQNIPDAQINELKHKYHQKSPVWWYTREIFLYGMLNRGLRSLDMEAMFKLGFFIRRLHLQLKQLHQEQSDKFNRSFTVYRGQGLSKEDFQNLLDSKGGLLSFNNFLSTSKISFINHATFLTVY
;
A
#
# COMPACT_ATOMS: atom_id res chain seq x y z
N MET A 1 4.04 -22.17 8.06
CA MET A 1 3.01 -21.12 8.18
C MET A 1 2.82 -20.86 9.66
N ASN A 2 2.99 -19.63 10.15
CA ASN A 2 2.56 -19.32 11.52
C ASN A 2 1.03 -19.45 11.57
N ASP A 3 0.49 -20.09 12.59
CA ASP A 3 -0.95 -20.41 12.69
C ASP A 3 -1.83 -19.14 12.61
N ASP A 4 -1.29 -18.00 13.05
CA ASP A 4 -1.96 -16.70 12.99
C ASP A 4 -2.10 -16.13 11.58
N ASP A 5 -1.10 -16.33 10.72
CA ASP A 5 -1.15 -15.86 9.33
C ASP A 5 -2.17 -16.66 8.53
N ALA A 6 -2.28 -17.96 8.81
CA ALA A 6 -3.27 -18.85 8.20
C ALA A 6 -4.70 -18.39 8.48
N LYS A 7 -5.00 -18.10 9.75
CA LYS A 7 -6.29 -17.58 10.21
C LYS A 7 -6.58 -16.22 9.58
N SER A 8 -5.57 -15.34 9.54
CA SER A 8 -5.70 -14.01 8.95
C SER A 8 -6.00 -14.06 7.45
N ILE A 9 -5.29 -14.91 6.70
CA ILE A 9 -5.51 -15.12 5.26
C ILE A 9 -6.91 -15.70 5.01
N LYS A 10 -7.36 -16.66 5.83
CA LYS A 10 -8.71 -17.23 5.71
C LYS A 10 -9.80 -16.18 6.00
N ALA A 11 -9.60 -15.33 7.01
CA ALA A 11 -10.51 -14.23 7.31
C ALA A 11 -10.56 -13.20 6.17
N LEU A 12 -9.42 -12.89 5.56
CA LEU A 12 -9.34 -12.03 4.40
C LEU A 12 -10.04 -12.64 3.18
N GLU A 13 -9.89 -13.94 2.91
CA GLU A 13 -10.60 -14.65 1.84
C GLU A 13 -12.13 -14.45 1.94
N ILE A 14 -12.70 -14.63 3.15
CA ILE A 14 -14.14 -14.45 3.38
C ILE A 14 -14.56 -13.01 3.09
N TYR A 15 -13.75 -12.04 3.51
CA TYR A 15 -14.01 -10.62 3.25
C TYR A 15 -13.91 -10.30 1.75
N CYS A 16 -12.88 -10.78 1.05
CA CYS A 16 -12.69 -10.58 -0.39
C CYS A 16 -13.86 -11.12 -1.22
N LYS A 17 -14.43 -12.27 -0.84
CA LYS A 17 -15.63 -12.83 -1.50
C LYS A 17 -16.83 -11.90 -1.40
N LYS A 18 -17.04 -11.24 -0.25
CA LYS A 18 -18.10 -10.23 -0.09
C LYS A 18 -17.86 -8.97 -0.92
N GLN A 19 -16.61 -8.67 -1.24
CA GLN A 19 -16.19 -7.51 -2.04
C GLN A 19 -16.12 -7.83 -3.55
N ASN A 20 -16.64 -8.99 -3.99
CA ASN A 20 -16.61 -9.45 -5.38
C ASN A 20 -15.19 -9.50 -5.99
N ILE A 21 -14.17 -9.78 -5.17
CA ILE A 21 -12.82 -10.00 -5.67
C ILE A 21 -12.76 -11.35 -6.39
N PRO A 22 -12.14 -11.44 -7.59
CA PRO A 22 -12.05 -12.69 -8.33
C PRO A 22 -11.34 -13.80 -7.54
N ASP A 23 -11.94 -14.99 -7.49
CA ASP A 23 -11.40 -16.16 -6.78
C ASP A 23 -9.98 -16.52 -7.22
N ALA A 24 -9.65 -16.31 -8.51
CA ALA A 24 -8.30 -16.54 -9.03
C ALA A 24 -7.24 -15.70 -8.29
N GLN A 25 -7.53 -14.43 -7.99
CA GLN A 25 -6.60 -13.57 -7.26
C GLN A 25 -6.51 -13.96 -5.78
N ILE A 26 -7.63 -14.37 -5.16
CA ILE A 26 -7.67 -14.83 -3.77
C ILE A 26 -6.88 -16.13 -3.63
N ASN A 27 -7.06 -17.08 -4.54
CA ASN A 27 -6.33 -18.35 -4.56
C ASN A 27 -4.84 -18.13 -4.76
N GLU A 28 -4.46 -17.22 -5.66
CA GLU A 28 -3.06 -16.89 -5.83
C GLU A 28 -2.42 -16.33 -4.55
N LEU A 29 -3.11 -15.41 -3.86
CA LEU A 29 -2.66 -14.91 -2.57
C LEU A 29 -2.46 -16.09 -1.60
N LYS A 30 -3.48 -16.94 -1.42
CA LYS A 30 -3.42 -18.08 -0.48
C LYS A 30 -2.23 -19.00 -0.73
N HIS A 31 -1.97 -19.35 -1.98
CA HIS A 31 -0.92 -20.33 -2.32
C HIS A 31 0.49 -19.73 -2.33
N LYS A 32 0.62 -18.44 -2.70
CA LYS A 32 1.92 -17.81 -2.92
C LYS A 32 2.29 -16.77 -1.87
N TYR A 33 1.44 -16.49 -0.87
CA TYR A 33 1.63 -15.36 0.07
C TYR A 33 3.04 -15.33 0.68
N HIS A 34 3.49 -16.47 1.21
CA HIS A 34 4.80 -16.58 1.87
C HIS A 34 5.98 -16.76 0.90
N GLN A 35 5.72 -17.01 -0.38
CA GLN A 35 6.76 -17.16 -1.40
C GLN A 35 7.26 -15.80 -1.92
N LYS A 36 6.55 -14.71 -1.56
CA LYS A 36 6.84 -13.35 -2.00
C LYS A 36 6.91 -12.42 -0.79
N SER A 37 7.62 -11.32 -0.95
CA SER A 37 7.71 -10.32 0.10
C SER A 37 6.44 -9.46 0.18
N PRO A 38 6.12 -8.90 1.35
CA PRO A 38 5.01 -7.93 1.49
C PRO A 38 5.05 -6.79 0.46
N VAL A 39 6.23 -6.21 0.21
CA VAL A 39 6.44 -5.18 -0.80
C VAL A 39 6.07 -5.68 -2.19
N TRP A 40 6.47 -6.89 -2.57
CA TRP A 40 6.11 -7.46 -3.88
C TRP A 40 4.59 -7.51 -4.06
N TRP A 41 3.86 -7.96 -3.03
CA TRP A 41 2.40 -7.97 -3.05
C TRP A 41 1.77 -6.58 -3.09
N TYR A 42 2.37 -5.60 -2.38
CA TYR A 42 1.92 -4.22 -2.39
C TYR A 42 2.13 -3.54 -3.75
N THR A 43 3.22 -3.84 -4.44
CA THR A 43 3.53 -3.24 -5.75
C THR A 43 2.84 -3.92 -6.94
N ARG A 44 2.17 -5.04 -6.71
CA ARG A 44 1.51 -5.80 -7.78
C ARG A 44 0.08 -5.30 -7.98
N GLU A 45 -0.33 -5.19 -9.24
CA GLU A 45 -1.69 -4.79 -9.65
C GLU A 45 -2.72 -5.91 -9.46
N ILE A 46 -2.91 -6.35 -8.23
CA ILE A 46 -4.05 -7.18 -7.82
C ILE A 46 -4.88 -6.43 -6.78
N PHE A 47 -5.98 -7.05 -6.32
CA PHE A 47 -6.90 -6.45 -5.36
C PHE A 47 -6.22 -5.91 -4.10
N LEU A 48 -5.11 -6.50 -3.64
CA LEU A 48 -4.51 -6.20 -2.35
C LEU A 48 -4.01 -4.75 -2.25
N TYR A 49 -3.34 -4.23 -3.27
CA TYR A 49 -2.90 -2.84 -3.32
C TYR A 49 -4.07 -1.86 -3.26
N GLY A 50 -5.08 -2.09 -4.11
CA GLY A 50 -6.26 -1.22 -4.20
C GLY A 50 -7.09 -1.24 -2.92
N MET A 51 -7.39 -2.43 -2.40
CA MET A 51 -8.16 -2.63 -1.19
C MET A 51 -7.46 -2.01 0.03
N LEU A 52 -6.15 -2.22 0.17
CA LEU A 52 -5.38 -1.65 1.26
C LEU A 52 -5.38 -0.12 1.25
N ASN A 53 -4.99 0.49 0.12
CA ASN A 53 -4.90 1.95 0.05
C ASN A 53 -6.28 2.62 0.11
N ARG A 54 -7.34 1.96 -0.39
CA ARG A 54 -8.70 2.43 -0.22
C ARG A 54 -9.10 2.41 1.25
N GLY A 55 -8.95 1.27 1.92
CA GLY A 55 -9.34 1.12 3.32
C GLY A 55 -8.60 2.09 4.25
N LEU A 56 -7.30 2.31 4.02
CA LEU A 56 -6.52 3.30 4.77
C LEU A 56 -6.95 4.74 4.51
N ARG A 57 -7.27 5.11 3.25
CA ARG A 57 -7.72 6.46 2.91
C ARG A 57 -9.09 6.80 3.47
N SER A 58 -10.01 5.83 3.45
CA SER A 58 -11.37 6.00 3.96
C SER A 58 -11.52 5.66 5.44
N LEU A 59 -10.42 5.27 6.12
CA LEU A 59 -10.43 4.78 7.50
C LEU A 59 -11.46 3.66 7.71
N ASP A 60 -11.59 2.76 6.73
CA ASP A 60 -12.48 1.60 6.81
C ASP A 60 -11.92 0.59 7.82
N MET A 61 -12.49 0.62 9.03
CA MET A 61 -12.07 -0.22 10.15
C MET A 61 -12.20 -1.72 9.85
N GLU A 62 -13.21 -2.15 9.08
CA GLU A 62 -13.36 -3.56 8.73
C GLU A 62 -12.23 -3.99 7.78
N ALA A 63 -12.00 -3.22 6.71
CA ALA A 63 -10.92 -3.47 5.76
C ALA A 63 -9.54 -3.46 6.46
N MET A 64 -9.28 -2.44 7.28
CA MET A 64 -8.02 -2.30 8.03
C MET A 64 -7.81 -3.47 8.98
N PHE A 65 -8.85 -3.93 9.68
CA PHE A 65 -8.76 -5.09 10.56
C PHE A 65 -8.43 -6.37 9.78
N LYS A 66 -9.12 -6.64 8.66
CA LYS A 66 -8.84 -7.83 7.82
C LYS A 66 -7.45 -7.79 7.18
N LEU A 67 -6.93 -6.61 6.91
CA LEU A 67 -5.61 -6.39 6.34
C LEU A 67 -4.52 -6.15 7.39
N GLY A 68 -4.84 -6.16 8.69
CA GLY A 68 -3.92 -5.77 9.76
C GLY A 68 -2.62 -6.56 9.77
N PHE A 69 -2.69 -7.87 9.51
CA PHE A 69 -1.51 -8.72 9.39
C PHE A 69 -0.60 -8.27 8.23
N PHE A 70 -1.20 -7.90 7.08
CA PHE A 70 -0.46 -7.44 5.92
C PHE A 70 0.11 -6.03 6.13
N ILE A 71 -0.66 -5.11 6.74
CA ILE A 71 -0.20 -3.77 7.12
C ILE A 71 1.05 -3.86 7.99
N ARG A 72 1.01 -4.70 9.03
CA ARG A 72 2.14 -4.90 9.95
C ARG A 72 3.36 -5.42 9.20
N ARG A 73 3.21 -6.48 8.39
CA ARG A 73 4.34 -7.09 7.65
C ARG A 73 4.91 -6.15 6.61
N LEU A 74 4.06 -5.39 5.91
CA LEU A 74 4.50 -4.38 4.95
C LEU A 74 5.28 -3.27 5.67
N HIS A 75 4.74 -2.71 6.76
CA HIS A 75 5.41 -1.67 7.54
C HIS A 75 6.79 -2.12 8.05
N LEU A 76 6.88 -3.35 8.60
CA LEU A 76 8.15 -3.89 9.08
C LEU A 76 9.17 -4.04 7.95
N GLN A 77 8.75 -4.51 6.77
CA GLN A 77 9.65 -4.61 5.63
C GLN A 77 10.10 -3.24 5.13
N LEU A 78 9.20 -2.24 5.08
CA LEU A 78 9.57 -0.87 4.69
C LEU A 78 10.55 -0.24 5.67
N LYS A 79 10.35 -0.46 6.97
CA LYS A 79 11.30 0.00 7.99
C LYS A 79 12.70 -0.59 7.76
N GLN A 80 12.79 -1.88 7.46
CA GLN A 80 14.07 -2.53 7.14
C GLN A 80 14.70 -1.92 5.89
N LEU A 81 13.95 -1.82 4.79
CA LEU A 81 14.45 -1.25 3.53
C LEU A 81 14.88 0.21 3.69
N HIS A 82 14.18 0.98 4.51
CA HIS A 82 14.53 2.36 4.82
C HIS A 82 15.86 2.47 5.59
N GLN A 83 16.13 1.55 6.53
CA GLN A 83 17.41 1.49 7.23
C GLN A 83 18.53 1.18 6.24
N GLU A 84 18.40 0.11 5.44
CA GLU A 84 19.36 -0.27 4.41
C GLU A 84 19.63 0.87 3.41
N GLN A 85 18.58 1.63 3.05
CA GLN A 85 18.70 2.77 2.17
C GLN A 85 19.38 3.96 2.83
N SER A 86 19.09 4.26 4.10
CA SER A 86 19.69 5.38 4.82
C SER A 86 21.19 5.19 4.98
N ASP A 87 21.63 3.96 5.25
CA ASP A 87 23.04 3.60 5.31
C ASP A 87 23.75 3.81 3.96
N LYS A 88 23.01 3.67 2.85
CA LYS A 88 23.53 3.81 1.49
C LYS A 88 23.42 5.23 0.92
N PHE A 89 22.39 5.99 1.30
CA PHE A 89 22.05 7.31 0.77
C PHE A 89 21.97 8.33 1.92
N ASN A 90 23.09 9.01 2.18
CA ASN A 90 23.16 10.04 3.21
C ASN A 90 22.66 11.42 2.74
N ARG A 91 21.75 11.48 1.76
CA ARG A 91 21.33 12.73 1.10
C ARG A 91 19.85 12.70 0.76
N SER A 92 19.19 13.85 0.91
CA SER A 92 17.83 14.05 0.42
C SER A 92 17.80 13.98 -1.11
N PHE A 93 16.67 13.54 -1.64
CA PHE A 93 16.43 13.50 -3.08
C PHE A 93 14.95 13.65 -3.40
N THR A 94 14.65 14.13 -4.59
CA THR A 94 13.29 14.38 -5.05
C THR A 94 12.68 13.13 -5.66
N VAL A 95 11.40 12.92 -5.37
CA VAL A 95 10.56 11.90 -5.99
C VAL A 95 9.22 12.49 -6.40
N TYR A 96 8.57 11.82 -7.32
CA TYR A 96 7.36 12.26 -7.99
C TYR A 96 6.27 11.19 -7.86
N ARG A 97 5.02 11.63 -7.79
CA ARG A 97 3.85 10.76 -7.88
C ARG A 97 2.69 11.50 -8.53
N GLY A 98 1.90 10.76 -9.28
CA GLY A 98 0.57 11.23 -9.68
C GLY A 98 -0.39 11.13 -8.50
N GLN A 99 -1.29 12.10 -8.39
CA GLN A 99 -2.41 12.05 -7.44
C GLN A 99 -3.64 12.66 -8.11
N GLY A 100 -4.66 11.83 -8.36
CA GLY A 100 -5.99 12.33 -8.71
C GLY A 100 -6.62 12.97 -7.48
N LEU A 101 -7.21 14.15 -7.66
CA LEU A 101 -7.93 14.88 -6.62
C LEU A 101 -9.24 15.41 -7.21
N SER A 102 -10.26 15.55 -6.35
CA SER A 102 -11.44 16.33 -6.72
C SER A 102 -11.04 17.81 -6.83
N LYS A 103 -11.86 18.61 -7.53
CA LYS A 103 -11.63 20.06 -7.59
C LYS A 103 -11.66 20.71 -6.20
N GLU A 104 -12.53 20.20 -5.33
CA GLU A 104 -12.67 20.66 -3.95
C GLU A 104 -11.42 20.34 -3.12
N ASP A 105 -10.95 19.09 -3.15
CA ASP A 105 -9.73 18.69 -2.44
C ASP A 105 -8.50 19.47 -2.93
N PHE A 106 -8.45 19.76 -4.24
CA PHE A 106 -7.39 20.57 -4.82
C PHE A 106 -7.44 22.01 -4.31
N GLN A 107 -8.63 22.62 -4.22
CA GLN A 107 -8.77 23.97 -3.67
C GLN A 107 -8.40 24.00 -2.19
N ASN A 108 -8.85 23.03 -1.40
CA ASN A 108 -8.49 22.90 0.01
C ASN A 108 -6.96 22.77 0.19
N LEU A 109 -6.27 22.08 -0.73
CA LEU A 109 -4.82 21.97 -0.73
C LEU A 109 -4.13 23.31 -1.04
N LEU A 110 -4.68 24.11 -1.96
CA LEU A 110 -4.16 25.45 -2.27
C LEU A 110 -4.35 26.41 -1.08
N ASP A 111 -5.51 26.35 -0.43
CA ASP A 111 -5.86 27.23 0.69
C ASP A 111 -5.06 26.89 1.96
N SER A 112 -4.60 25.65 2.09
CA SER A 112 -3.75 25.17 3.18
C SER A 112 -2.24 25.30 2.90
N LYS A 113 -1.83 26.07 1.88
CA LYS A 113 -0.42 26.27 1.52
C LYS A 113 0.40 26.76 2.71
N GLY A 114 1.53 26.10 2.95
CA GLY A 114 2.39 26.35 4.13
C GLY A 114 2.00 25.52 5.36
N GLY A 115 0.87 24.82 5.33
CA GLY A 115 0.47 23.84 6.33
C GLY A 115 1.14 22.47 6.17
N LEU A 116 0.79 21.55 7.07
CA LEU A 116 1.24 20.15 7.04
C LEU A 116 0.23 19.26 6.31
N LEU A 117 0.74 18.34 5.50
CA LEU A 117 -0.05 17.31 4.84
C LEU A 117 0.23 15.95 5.49
N SER A 118 -0.82 15.24 5.87
CA SER A 118 -0.73 13.87 6.40
C SER A 118 -1.39 12.89 5.45
N PHE A 119 -0.85 11.67 5.39
CA PHE A 119 -1.39 10.58 4.58
C PHE A 119 -1.64 9.37 5.46
N ASN A 120 -2.84 8.82 5.39
CA ASN A 120 -3.21 7.61 6.14
C ASN A 120 -2.74 6.32 5.43
N ASN A 121 -2.29 6.43 4.18
CA ASN A 121 -1.88 5.30 3.35
C ASN A 121 -0.40 5.37 2.97
N PHE A 122 0.18 4.21 2.63
CA PHE A 122 1.54 4.11 2.11
C PHE A 122 1.70 4.89 0.79
N LEU A 123 2.89 5.47 0.57
CA LEU A 123 3.14 6.36 -0.56
C LEU A 123 3.87 5.69 -1.72
N SER A 124 3.19 5.84 -2.85
CA SER A 124 3.57 5.46 -4.19
C SER A 124 4.50 6.43 -4.95
N THR A 125 5.84 6.41 -4.93
CA THR A 125 6.66 7.38 -5.70
C THR A 125 7.71 6.81 -6.68
N SER A 126 8.09 7.61 -7.68
CA SER A 126 9.17 7.32 -8.64
C SER A 126 10.19 8.47 -8.69
N LYS A 127 11.42 8.16 -9.11
CA LYS A 127 12.48 9.16 -9.34
C LYS A 127 12.32 9.91 -10.67
N ILE A 128 11.46 9.43 -11.56
CA ILE A 128 11.23 10.00 -12.88
C ILE A 128 9.99 10.91 -12.82
N SER A 129 10.10 12.14 -13.32
CA SER A 129 9.04 13.14 -13.25
C SER A 129 7.92 12.93 -14.29
N PHE A 130 8.21 12.27 -15.41
CA PHE A 130 7.23 11.87 -16.43
C PHE A 130 6.55 10.56 -16.02
N ILE A 131 5.46 10.64 -15.26
CA ILE A 131 4.63 9.48 -14.91
C ILE A 131 3.22 9.71 -15.45
N ASN A 132 2.84 9.01 -16.52
CA ASN A 132 1.45 8.97 -17.03
C ASN A 132 0.63 7.80 -16.44
N HIS A 133 1.29 6.79 -15.88
CA HIS A 133 0.66 5.73 -15.10
C HIS A 133 1.68 5.14 -14.13
N ALA A 134 1.27 4.87 -12.89
CA ALA A 134 2.12 4.45 -11.79
C ALA A 134 2.71 3.06 -12.03
N THR A 135 3.80 2.98 -12.80
CA THR A 135 4.59 1.75 -12.91
C THR A 135 6.01 2.07 -12.48
N PHE A 136 6.50 1.24 -11.55
CA PHE A 136 7.80 1.26 -10.88
C PHE A 136 7.92 2.25 -9.71
N LEU A 137 7.91 1.64 -8.52
CA LEU A 137 7.94 2.30 -7.23
C LEU A 137 9.16 1.84 -6.47
N THR A 138 9.98 2.81 -6.09
CA THR A 138 10.85 2.66 -4.93
C THR A 138 9.95 2.90 -3.73
N VAL A 139 9.66 1.87 -2.95
CA VAL A 139 8.71 1.98 -1.83
C VAL A 139 9.38 2.71 -0.67
N TYR A 140 8.65 3.68 -0.09
CA TYR A 140 8.97 4.37 1.17
C TYR A 140 7.96 3.96 2.25
#